data_AF-A0A1S3Y8R8-F1
#
_entry.id   AF-A0A1S3Y8R8-F1
#
_cell.length_a   1.000
_cell.length_b   1.000
_cell.length_c   1.000
_cell.angle_alpha   90.00
_cell.angle_beta   90.00
_cell.angle_gamma   90.00
#
_symmetry.space_group_name_H-M   'P 1'
#
loop_
_entity.id
_entity.type
_entity.pdbx_description
1 polymer ?
#
loop_
_entity_poly.entity_id
_entity_poly.type
_entity_poly.pdbx_seq_one_letter_code
_entity_poly.pdbx_strand_id
1 'polypeptide(L)'
;FPQVEAEHEEDERSEESEEESDGETEKRKGTEGIIEIENPNLVKPKNVKAKNVDIEKTTELSRREREEIEKQQAHERYMRLQEQGKTEQARKDLDRLALIRQQRAEAAKKREEEKAAKEQKKLEARK
;
A
#
# COMPACT_ATOMS: atom_id res chain seq x y z
N PHE A 1 45.47 -14.36 1.87
CA PHE A 1 45.76 -15.09 0.61
C PHE A 1 44.78 -16.24 0.50
N PRO A 2 44.17 -16.54 -0.66
CA PRO A 2 44.45 -15.98 -1.99
C PRO A 2 43.20 -15.55 -2.80
N GLN A 3 43.43 -14.67 -3.77
CA GLN A 3 42.64 -14.52 -5.00
C GLN A 3 42.70 -15.83 -5.80
N VAL A 4 41.63 -16.18 -6.50
CA VAL A 4 41.69 -17.14 -7.61
C VAL A 4 40.97 -16.50 -8.80
N GLU A 5 41.79 -15.92 -9.67
CA GLU A 5 41.47 -15.68 -11.07
C GLU A 5 41.39 -17.04 -11.77
N ALA A 6 40.42 -17.20 -12.67
CA ALA A 6 40.42 -18.25 -13.68
C ALA A 6 39.76 -17.70 -14.94
N GLU A 7 40.62 -17.37 -15.88
CA GLU A 7 40.36 -17.05 -17.27
C GLU A 7 39.71 -18.27 -17.97
N HIS A 8 38.73 -18.04 -18.85
CA HIS A 8 38.40 -18.93 -19.96
C HIS A 8 37.63 -18.10 -21.01
N GLU A 9 38.36 -17.50 -21.96
CA GLU A 9 38.65 -18.01 -23.31
C GLU A 9 37.47 -17.81 -24.27
N GLU A 10 37.70 -16.93 -25.24
CA GLU A 10 36.81 -16.62 -26.36
C GLU A 10 36.71 -17.85 -27.30
N ASP A 11 35.51 -18.12 -27.80
CA ASP A 11 35.31 -19.03 -28.94
C ASP A 11 34.45 -18.35 -30.00
N GLU A 12 34.83 -18.58 -31.24
CA GLU A 12 34.56 -17.82 -32.44
C GLU A 12 33.25 -18.23 -33.14
N ARG A 13 32.62 -17.26 -33.81
CA ARG A 13 32.11 -17.35 -35.21
C ARG A 13 30.80 -18.11 -35.54
N SER A 14 30.18 -17.59 -36.61
CA SER A 14 29.02 -18.06 -37.40
C SER A 14 27.67 -17.74 -36.76
N GLU A 15 26.67 -17.21 -37.45
CA GLU A 15 26.35 -17.29 -38.86
C GLU A 15 25.30 -16.22 -39.23
N GLU A 16 25.43 -15.70 -40.44
CA GLU A 16 24.50 -14.83 -41.16
C GLU A 16 23.10 -15.44 -41.22
N SER A 17 22.08 -14.72 -40.78
CA SER A 17 20.68 -15.05 -41.03
C SER A 17 19.92 -13.77 -41.36
N GLU A 18 19.84 -13.48 -42.65
CA GLU A 18 18.87 -12.56 -43.26
C GLU A 18 17.46 -13.13 -43.05
N GLU A 19 16.70 -12.54 -42.13
CA GLU A 19 15.26 -12.77 -42.05
C GLU A 19 14.53 -11.49 -42.49
N GLU A 20 14.15 -11.51 -43.77
CA GLU A 20 13.20 -10.60 -44.41
C GLU A 20 11.86 -10.70 -43.67
N SER A 21 11.63 -9.78 -42.73
CA SER A 21 10.38 -9.66 -41.98
C SER A 21 9.54 -8.52 -42.55
N ASP A 22 8.77 -8.86 -43.58
CA ASP A 22 7.64 -8.07 -44.10
C ASP A 22 6.56 -7.99 -43.01
N GLY A 23 6.60 -6.91 -42.23
CA GLY A 23 5.68 -6.66 -41.13
C GLY A 23 5.36 -5.19 -41.02
N GLU A 24 4.26 -4.78 -41.67
CA GLU A 24 3.66 -3.44 -41.67
C GLU A 24 3.98 -2.62 -40.40
N THR A 25 4.87 -1.64 -40.56
CA THR A 25 5.21 -0.70 -39.49
C THR A 25 4.07 0.29 -39.30
N GLU A 26 3.09 -0.08 -38.47
CA GLU A 26 2.28 0.91 -37.78
C GLU A 26 3.25 1.91 -37.14
N LYS A 27 3.20 3.18 -37.57
CA LYS A 27 4.17 4.22 -37.20
C LYS A 27 4.12 4.48 -35.68
N ARG A 28 4.84 3.67 -34.90
CA ARG A 28 5.05 3.89 -33.46
C ARG A 28 6.03 5.04 -33.28
N LYS A 29 5.85 5.83 -32.24
CA LYS A 29 6.60 7.08 -32.06
C LYS A 29 7.90 6.77 -31.32
N GLY A 30 9.04 7.18 -31.89
CA GLY A 30 10.34 7.01 -31.23
C GLY A 30 10.83 5.55 -31.25
N THR A 31 11.37 5.08 -30.12
CA THR A 31 12.03 3.77 -30.00
C THR A 31 11.08 2.60 -29.74
N GLU A 32 9.77 2.84 -29.62
CA GLU A 32 8.72 1.83 -29.40
C GLU A 32 8.56 0.81 -30.55
N GLY A 33 9.14 1.09 -31.72
CA GLY A 33 9.18 0.17 -32.85
C GLY A 33 10.40 -0.74 -32.88
N ILE A 34 11.43 -0.45 -32.07
CA ILE A 34 12.72 -1.18 -32.07
C ILE A 34 12.72 -2.32 -31.06
N ILE A 35 11.87 -2.24 -30.02
CA ILE A 35 11.75 -3.27 -29.00
C ILE A 35 10.55 -4.15 -29.34
N GLU A 36 10.82 -5.41 -29.68
CA GLU A 36 9.79 -6.41 -29.92
C GLU A 36 9.16 -6.83 -28.59
N ILE A 37 7.85 -6.59 -28.43
CA ILE A 37 7.12 -6.95 -27.22
C ILE A 37 6.63 -8.39 -27.35
N GLU A 38 7.45 -9.36 -26.96
CA GLU A 38 7.11 -10.79 -26.88
C GLU A 38 6.29 -11.13 -25.63
N ASN A 39 5.22 -10.36 -25.36
CA ASN A 39 4.35 -10.67 -24.23
C ASN A 39 3.22 -11.61 -24.69
N PRO A 40 3.21 -12.90 -24.28
CA PRO A 40 2.18 -13.86 -24.69
C PRO A 40 0.77 -13.50 -24.17
N ASN A 41 0.66 -12.61 -23.20
CA ASN A 41 -0.60 -12.06 -22.71
C ASN A 41 -0.93 -10.67 -23.29
N LEU A 42 -0.23 -10.22 -24.35
CA LEU A 42 -0.50 -8.93 -24.97
C LEU A 42 -1.84 -8.97 -25.72
N VAL A 43 -2.91 -8.56 -25.02
CA VAL A 43 -4.23 -8.47 -25.61
C VAL A 43 -4.27 -7.28 -26.57
N LYS A 44 -4.31 -7.56 -27.89
CA LYS A 44 -4.48 -6.53 -28.91
C LYS A 44 -5.80 -5.78 -28.67
N PRO A 45 -5.80 -4.43 -28.64
CA PRO A 45 -7.04 -3.68 -28.44
C PRO A 45 -8.00 -3.95 -29.60
N LYS A 46 -9.22 -4.41 -29.28
CA LYS A 46 -10.29 -4.61 -30.25
C LYS A 46 -11.13 -3.34 -30.32
N ASN A 47 -11.26 -2.77 -31.51
CA ASN A 47 -12.04 -1.56 -31.76
C ASN A 47 -13.54 -1.88 -31.72
N VAL A 48 -14.16 -1.77 -30.55
CA VAL A 48 -15.62 -1.98 -30.41
C VAL A 48 -16.35 -0.67 -30.71
N LYS A 49 -17.37 -0.73 -31.56
CA LYS A 49 -18.20 0.44 -31.91
C LYS A 49 -19.06 0.81 -30.71
N ALA A 50 -19.10 2.10 -30.36
CA ALA A 50 -19.83 2.63 -29.20
C ALA A 50 -21.32 2.22 -29.13
N LYS A 51 -21.94 1.94 -30.28
CA LYS A 51 -23.34 1.47 -30.39
C LYS A 51 -23.59 0.06 -29.85
N ASN A 52 -22.54 -0.76 -29.70
CA ASN A 52 -22.62 -2.13 -29.20
C ASN A 52 -22.21 -2.24 -27.71
N VAL A 53 -21.91 -1.11 -27.06
CA VAL A 53 -21.60 -1.08 -25.63
C VAL A 53 -22.91 -0.95 -24.87
N ASP A 54 -23.39 -2.07 -24.36
CA ASP A 54 -24.61 -2.17 -23.56
C ASP A 54 -24.30 -1.77 -22.11
N ILE A 55 -24.53 -0.50 -21.76
CA ILE A 55 -24.19 0.09 -20.45
C ILE A 55 -25.09 -0.44 -19.32
N GLU A 56 -26.26 -0.99 -19.66
CA GLU A 56 -27.24 -1.50 -18.68
C GLU A 56 -26.95 -2.94 -18.23
N LYS A 57 -26.15 -3.69 -18.99
CA LYS A 57 -25.62 -4.96 -18.51
C LYS A 57 -24.42 -4.65 -17.63
N THR A 58 -24.67 -4.45 -16.34
CA THR A 58 -23.62 -4.59 -15.33
C THR A 58 -22.97 -5.93 -15.58
N THR A 59 -21.79 -5.94 -16.18
CA THR A 59 -20.98 -7.14 -16.32
C THR A 59 -20.85 -7.69 -14.93
N GLU A 60 -21.51 -8.82 -14.68
CA GLU A 60 -21.41 -9.50 -13.41
C GLU A 60 -19.93 -9.60 -13.07
N LEU A 61 -19.51 -8.86 -12.03
CA LEU A 61 -18.11 -8.80 -11.61
C LEU A 61 -17.53 -10.20 -11.69
N SER A 62 -16.43 -10.35 -12.42
CA SER A 62 -15.79 -11.64 -12.62
C SER A 62 -15.61 -12.30 -11.26
N ARG A 63 -15.70 -13.64 -11.16
CA ARG A 63 -15.55 -14.34 -9.86
C ARG A 63 -14.33 -13.84 -9.07
N ARG A 64 -13.24 -13.52 -9.80
CA ARG A 64 -12.04 -12.88 -9.25
C ARG A 64 -12.29 -11.49 -8.65
N GLU A 65 -13.00 -10.63 -9.35
CA GLU A 65 -13.30 -9.27 -8.90
C GLU A 65 -14.24 -9.28 -7.68
N ARG A 66 -15.19 -10.23 -7.61
CA ARG A 66 -16.06 -10.40 -6.43
C ARG A 66 -15.25 -10.80 -5.19
N GLU A 67 -14.36 -11.77 -5.33
CA GLU A 67 -13.50 -12.23 -4.23
C GLU A 67 -12.51 -11.15 -3.78
N GLU A 68 -11.95 -10.37 -4.71
CA GLU A 68 -11.07 -9.25 -4.40
C GLU A 68 -11.80 -8.13 -3.64
N ILE A 69 -13.02 -7.78 -4.05
CA ILE A 69 -13.83 -6.78 -3.36
C ILE A 69 -14.24 -7.28 -1.97
N GLU A 70 -14.64 -8.54 -1.84
CA GLU A 70 -14.99 -9.10 -0.53
C GLU A 70 -13.79 -9.12 0.41
N LYS A 71 -12.58 -9.44 -0.10
CA LYS A 71 -11.33 -9.37 0.66
C LYS A 71 -11.02 -7.94 1.11
N GLN A 72 -11.20 -6.96 0.24
CA GLN A 72 -11.03 -5.55 0.58
C GLN A 72 -12.05 -5.11 1.64
N GLN A 73 -13.33 -5.42 1.47
CA GLN A 73 -14.39 -5.11 2.43
C GLN A 73 -14.17 -5.78 3.78
N ALA A 74 -13.69 -7.03 3.81
CA ALA A 74 -13.35 -7.73 5.04
C ALA A 74 -12.18 -7.07 5.78
N HIS A 75 -11.14 -6.66 5.04
CA HIS A 75 -10.02 -5.92 5.60
C HIS A 75 -10.45 -4.55 6.14
N GLU A 76 -11.22 -3.78 5.38
CA GLU A 76 -11.79 -2.50 5.82
C GLU A 76 -12.66 -2.66 7.07
N ARG A 77 -13.50 -3.70 7.11
CA ARG A 77 -14.32 -4.01 8.28
C ARG A 77 -13.46 -4.33 9.49
N TYR A 78 -12.39 -5.11 9.31
CA TYR A 78 -11.45 -5.43 10.38
C TYR A 78 -10.75 -4.16 10.91
N MET A 79 -10.22 -3.33 10.01
CA MET A 79 -9.58 -2.05 10.34
C MET A 79 -10.56 -1.13 11.07
N ARG A 80 -11.78 -0.99 10.56
CA ARG A 80 -12.84 -0.20 11.20
C ARG A 80 -13.22 -0.74 12.58
N LEU A 81 -13.23 -2.06 12.76
CA LEU A 81 -13.52 -2.67 14.06
C LEU A 81 -12.40 -2.40 15.08
N GLN A 82 -11.15 -2.36 14.60
CA GLN A 82 -9.98 -2.02 15.40
C GLN A 82 -9.97 -0.53 15.78
N GLU A 83 -10.27 0.36 14.84
CA GLU A 83 -10.45 1.80 15.10
C GLU A 83 -11.59 2.07 16.10
N GLN A 84 -12.68 1.32 15.99
CA GLN A 84 -13.79 1.37 16.95
C GLN A 84 -13.44 0.83 18.34
N GLY A 85 -12.25 0.26 18.53
CA GLY A 85 -11.87 -0.34 19.81
C GLY A 85 -12.64 -1.62 20.11
N LYS A 86 -13.22 -2.28 19.11
CA LYS A 86 -14.05 -3.47 19.33
C LYS A 86 -13.23 -4.76 19.31
N THR A 87 -12.03 -4.75 18.73
CA THR A 87 -11.08 -5.87 18.83
C THR A 87 -10.47 -5.94 20.23
N GLU A 88 -10.15 -7.15 20.72
CA GLU A 88 -9.59 -7.32 22.06
C GLU A 88 -8.27 -6.57 22.26
N GLN A 89 -7.46 -6.50 21.20
CA GLN A 89 -6.20 -5.73 21.20
C GLN A 89 -6.48 -4.23 21.38
N ALA A 90 -7.40 -3.67 20.59
CA ALA A 90 -7.72 -2.25 20.69
C ALA A 90 -8.38 -1.88 22.03
N ARG A 91 -9.18 -2.78 22.61
CA ARG A 91 -9.70 -2.59 23.98
C ARG A 91 -8.57 -2.46 25.00
N LYS A 92 -7.63 -3.41 24.99
CA LYS A 92 -6.45 -3.39 25.88
C LYS A 92 -5.62 -2.13 25.70
N ASP A 93 -5.42 -1.68 24.46
CA ASP A 93 -4.68 -0.46 24.16
C ASP A 93 -5.43 0.79 24.65
N LEU A 94 -6.74 0.86 24.46
CA LEU A 94 -7.58 1.94 24.99
C LEU A 94 -7.56 1.96 26.52
N ASP A 95 -7.66 0.82 27.17
CA ASP A 95 -7.60 0.68 28.63
C ASP A 95 -6.24 1.14 29.16
N ARG A 96 -5.15 0.74 28.49
CA ARG A 96 -3.79 1.20 28.82
C ARG A 96 -3.66 2.72 28.67
N LEU A 97 -4.19 3.29 27.58
CA LEU A 97 -4.19 4.74 27.39
C LEU A 97 -5.06 5.45 28.44
N ALA A 98 -6.20 4.88 28.83
CA ALA A 98 -7.06 5.43 29.87
C ALA A 98 -6.35 5.47 31.23
N LEU A 99 -5.65 4.40 31.61
CA LEU A 99 -4.85 4.36 32.83
C LEU A 99 -3.77 5.45 32.85
N ILE A 100 -3.06 5.65 31.73
CA ILE A 100 -2.04 6.71 31.62
C ILE A 100 -2.70 8.10 31.74
N ARG A 101 -3.86 8.31 31.11
CA ARG A 101 -4.60 9.58 31.24
C ARG A 101 -5.02 9.82 32.69
N GLN A 102 -5.51 8.80 33.40
CA GLN A 102 -5.86 8.90 34.81
C GLN A 102 -4.65 9.26 35.67
N GLN A 103 -3.53 8.56 35.51
CA GLN A 103 -2.30 8.87 36.24
C GLN A 103 -1.81 10.30 35.99
N ARG A 104 -1.90 10.78 34.74
CA ARG A 104 -1.55 12.17 34.41
C ARG A 104 -2.50 13.17 35.04
N ALA A 105 -3.80 12.90 35.01
CA ALA A 105 -4.81 13.77 35.61
C ALA A 105 -4.66 13.82 37.14
N GLU A 106 -4.44 12.69 37.79
CA GLU A 106 -4.19 12.61 39.23
C GLU A 106 -2.89 13.33 39.62
N ALA A 107 -1.82 13.17 38.84
CA ALA A 107 -0.57 13.90 39.08
C ALA A 107 -0.73 15.41 38.89
N ALA A 108 -1.52 15.84 37.90
CA ALA A 108 -1.85 17.25 37.71
C ALA A 108 -2.66 17.81 38.88
N LYS A 109 -3.74 17.12 39.27
CA LYS A 109 -4.57 17.47 40.44
C LYS A 109 -3.75 17.56 41.72
N LYS A 110 -2.92 16.56 42.02
CA LYS A 110 -2.03 16.59 43.20
C LYS A 110 -1.08 17.79 43.17
N ARG A 111 -0.50 18.14 42.01
CA ARG A 111 0.35 19.33 41.90
C ARG A 111 -0.43 20.63 42.08
N GLU A 112 -1.66 20.72 41.58
CA GLU A 112 -2.52 21.89 41.75
C GLU A 112 -2.95 22.07 43.20
N GLU A 113 -3.36 20.99 43.87
CA GLU A 113 -3.70 20.98 45.29
C GLU A 113 -2.51 21.37 46.17
N GLU A 114 -1.31 20.83 45.92
CA GLU A 114 -0.11 21.21 46.66
C GLU A 114 0.27 22.69 46.44
N LYS A 115 0.11 23.21 45.22
CA LYS A 115 0.35 24.62 44.91
C LYS A 115 -0.66 25.51 45.62
N ALA A 116 -1.94 25.18 45.53
CA ALA A 116 -3.02 25.91 46.21
C ALA A 116 -2.84 25.90 47.73
N ALA A 117 -2.50 24.76 48.34
CA ALA A 117 -2.23 24.67 49.77
C ALA A 117 -1.00 25.48 50.19
N LYS A 118 0.06 25.50 49.38
CA LYS A 118 1.24 26.35 49.62
C LYS A 118 0.90 27.84 49.50
N GLU A 119 0.05 28.21 48.55
CA GLU A 119 -0.40 29.59 48.37
C GLU A 119 -1.31 30.05 49.51
N GLN A 120 -2.27 29.23 49.92
CA GLN A 120 -3.10 29.48 51.11
C GLN A 120 -2.25 29.66 52.36
N LYS A 121 -1.28 28.77 52.62
CA LYS A 121 -0.35 28.91 53.75
C LYS A 121 0.47 30.20 53.68
N LYS A 122 0.90 30.62 52.49
CA LYS A 122 1.61 31.90 52.31
C LYS A 122 0.70 33.11 52.55
N LEU A 123 -0.56 33.04 52.13
CA LEU A 123 -1.55 34.10 52.36
C LEU A 123 -1.93 34.20 53.84
N GLU A 124 -2.11 33.06 54.52
CA GLU A 124 -2.35 33.00 55.96
C GLU A 124 -1.14 33.52 56.75
N ALA A 125 0.10 33.19 56.35
CA ALA A 125 1.31 33.69 57.00
C ALA A 125 1.59 35.19 56.74
N ARG A 126 0.93 35.81 55.75
CA ARG A 126 1.06 37.23 55.42
C ARG A 126 -0.03 38.09 56.07
N LYS A 127 -1.04 37.46 56.67
CA LYS A 127 -2.18 38.13 57.32
C LYS A 127 -1.93 38.22 58.83
#